data_AF-A0A960PYI7-F1
#
_entry.id   AF-A0A960PYI7-F1
#
_cell.length_a   1.000
_cell.length_b   1.000
_cell.length_c   1.000
_cell.angle_alpha   90.00
_cell.angle_beta   90.00
_cell.angle_gamma   90.00
#
_symmetry.space_group_name_H-M   'P 1'
#
loop_
_entity.id
_entity.type
_entity.pdbx_description
1 polymer ?
#
loop_
_entity_poly.entity_id
_entity_poly.type
_entity_poly.pdbx_seq_one_letter_code
_entity_poly.pdbx_strand_id
1 'polypeptide(L)'
;MEETTNQGLGVVIALGFPFAFAGMWCLVLRLLSWMSGWTRLASQFQHTRPFEGNTYGFQSARMNGVNFNGVLVMGASKKGFYLVPILPFRLFHKPLLIPWNELQVEPFSFLFFKGYRIAFQSCPGITMKVKRSTLDKMASYLTAQ
;
A
#
# COMPACT_ATOMS: atom_id res chain seq x y z
N MET A 1 2.35 11.43 -50.85
CA MET A 1 1.48 12.08 -49.84
C MET A 1 0.98 11.11 -48.77
N GLU A 2 0.77 9.81 -49.06
CA GLU A 2 0.35 8.83 -48.03
C GLU A 2 1.45 8.50 -47.00
N GLU A 3 2.72 8.45 -47.40
CA GLU A 3 3.85 8.13 -46.50
C GLU A 3 4.05 9.13 -45.36
N THR A 4 3.93 10.44 -45.64
CA THR A 4 4.08 11.51 -44.65
C THR A 4 2.95 11.52 -43.62
N THR A 5 1.73 11.14 -44.04
CA THR A 5 0.56 11.03 -43.16
C THR A 5 0.71 9.87 -42.17
N ASN A 6 1.23 8.73 -42.62
CA ASN A 6 1.48 7.56 -41.78
C ASN A 6 2.62 7.79 -40.77
N GLN A 7 3.68 8.51 -41.18
CA GLN A 7 4.76 8.92 -40.27
C GLN A 7 4.27 9.89 -39.19
N GLY A 8 3.49 10.91 -39.56
CA GLY A 8 2.90 11.86 -38.60
C GLY A 8 1.96 11.20 -37.60
N LEU A 9 1.11 10.28 -38.07
CA LEU A 9 0.21 9.50 -37.21
C LEU A 9 0.98 8.59 -36.24
N GLY A 10 2.05 7.95 -36.71
CA GLY A 10 2.91 7.11 -35.87
C GLY A 10 3.56 7.88 -34.71
N VAL A 11 4.03 9.11 -34.96
CA VAL A 11 4.60 9.97 -33.91
C VAL A 11 3.54 10.44 -32.91
N VAL A 12 2.36 10.82 -33.38
CA VAL A 12 1.25 11.23 -32.50
C VAL A 12 0.80 10.07 -31.59
N ILE A 13 0.73 8.86 -32.12
CA ILE A 13 0.40 7.67 -31.32
C ILE A 13 1.55 7.34 -30.34
N ALA A 14 2.80 7.35 -30.81
CA ALA A 14 3.97 7.04 -29.98
C ALA A 14 4.16 8.03 -28.82
N LEU A 15 3.84 9.31 -29.02
CA LEU A 15 3.88 10.33 -27.96
C LEU A 15 2.60 10.33 -27.13
N GLY A 16 1.43 10.22 -27.75
CA GLY A 16 0.13 10.27 -27.07
C GLY A 16 -0.15 9.08 -26.17
N PHE A 17 0.32 7.88 -26.54
CA PHE A 17 0.10 6.65 -25.78
C PHE A 17 0.72 6.70 -24.36
N PRO A 18 2.00 7.09 -24.16
CA PRO A 18 2.58 7.29 -22.83
C PRO A 18 1.80 8.27 -21.96
N PHE A 19 1.31 9.38 -22.52
CA PHE A 19 0.51 10.37 -21.76
C PHE A 19 -0.85 9.81 -21.36
N ALA A 20 -1.56 9.15 -22.27
CA ALA A 20 -2.83 8.51 -21.98
C ALA A 20 -2.67 7.38 -20.94
N PHE A 21 -1.62 6.58 -21.08
CA PHE A 21 -1.28 5.52 -20.13
C PHE A 21 -0.94 6.09 -18.75
N ALA A 22 -0.11 7.14 -18.67
CA ALA A 22 0.22 7.80 -17.42
C ALA A 22 -1.02 8.42 -16.75
N GLY A 23 -1.91 9.04 -17.52
CA GLY A 23 -3.17 9.59 -17.03
C GLY A 23 -4.09 8.50 -16.45
N MET A 24 -4.31 7.42 -17.20
CA MET A 24 -5.07 6.25 -16.76
C MET A 24 -4.46 5.63 -15.50
N TRP A 25 -3.13 5.45 -15.47
CA TRP A 25 -2.41 4.88 -14.35
C TRP A 25 -2.58 5.72 -13.07
N CYS A 26 -2.42 7.05 -13.17
CA CYS A 26 -2.67 7.96 -12.05
C CYS A 26 -4.12 7.88 -11.54
N LEU A 27 -5.10 7.77 -12.44
CA LEU A 27 -6.50 7.62 -12.08
C LEU A 27 -6.76 6.30 -11.34
N VAL A 28 -6.20 5.19 -11.83
CA VAL A 28 -6.26 3.88 -11.16
C VAL A 28 -5.64 3.95 -9.77
N LEU A 29 -4.44 4.52 -9.62
CA LEU A 29 -3.79 4.67 -8.31
C LEU A 29 -4.63 5.48 -7.32
N ARG A 30 -5.25 6.57 -7.79
CA ARG A 30 -6.12 7.41 -6.96
C ARG A 30 -7.39 6.67 -6.53
N LEU A 31 -8.01 5.90 -7.43
CA LEU A 31 -9.18 5.08 -7.10
C LEU A 31 -8.83 3.98 -6.09
N LEU A 32 -7.69 3.30 -6.25
CA LEU A 32 -7.23 2.29 -5.29
C LEU A 32 -6.99 2.89 -3.90
N SER A 33 -6.37 4.08 -3.81
CA SER A 33 -6.17 4.78 -2.54
C SER A 33 -7.49 5.15 -1.86
N TRP A 34 -8.49 5.57 -2.64
CA TRP A 34 -9.80 5.93 -2.13
C TRP A 34 -10.61 4.71 -1.69
N MET A 35 -10.71 3.68 -2.54
CA MET A 35 -11.46 2.45 -2.25
C MET A 35 -10.88 1.65 -1.07
N SER A 36 -9.55 1.59 -0.97
CA SER A 36 -8.89 0.92 0.15
C SER A 36 -9.10 1.64 1.49
N GLY A 37 -9.43 2.94 1.46
CA GLY A 37 -9.47 3.79 2.65
C GLY A 37 -8.10 4.35 3.04
N TRP A 38 -7.05 4.14 2.24
CA TRP A 38 -5.70 4.61 2.55
C TRP A 38 -5.65 6.12 2.77
N THR A 39 -6.34 6.89 1.94
CA THR A 39 -6.38 8.35 2.06
C THR A 39 -6.91 8.80 3.43
N ARG A 40 -7.87 8.07 4.01
CA ARG A 40 -8.43 8.35 5.34
C ARG A 40 -7.45 8.00 6.46
N LEU A 41 -6.73 6.88 6.35
CA LEU A 41 -5.63 6.58 7.27
C LEU A 41 -4.52 7.63 7.17
N ALA A 42 -4.15 8.01 5.95
CA ALA A 42 -3.13 9.01 5.70
C ALA A 42 -3.48 10.39 6.26
N SER A 43 -4.76 10.78 6.29
CA SER A 43 -5.12 12.06 6.91
C SER A 43 -4.83 12.09 8.42
N GLN A 44 -4.89 10.94 9.11
CA GLN A 44 -4.70 10.86 10.57
C GLN A 44 -3.29 10.44 10.97
N PHE A 45 -2.71 9.46 10.26
CA PHE A 45 -1.47 8.77 10.62
C PHE A 45 -0.34 9.01 9.62
N GLN A 46 -0.43 10.03 8.75
CA GLN A 46 0.67 10.34 7.84
C GLN A 46 1.98 10.56 8.60
N HIS A 47 3.02 9.90 8.13
CA HIS A 47 4.37 10.07 8.64
C HIS A 47 5.24 10.67 7.54
N THR A 48 5.66 11.92 7.73
CA THR A 48 6.53 12.66 6.81
C THR A 48 8.00 12.56 7.17
N ARG A 49 8.33 12.08 8.37
CA ARG A 49 9.71 11.90 8.81
C ARG A 49 10.26 10.57 8.30
N PRO A 50 11.59 10.47 8.09
CA PRO A 50 12.21 9.18 7.84
C PRO A 50 11.93 8.26 9.02
N PHE A 51 11.43 7.06 8.72
CA PHE A 51 11.12 6.08 9.75
C PHE A 51 12.42 5.56 10.37
N GLU A 52 12.54 5.75 11.68
CA GLU A 52 13.64 5.22 12.50
C GLU A 52 13.27 3.79 12.95
N GLY A 53 13.68 2.81 12.17
CA GLY A 53 13.48 1.40 12.46
C GLY A 53 13.69 0.48 11.26
N ASN A 54 13.48 -0.81 11.48
CA ASN A 54 13.60 -1.81 10.42
C ASN A 54 12.34 -1.82 9.56
N THR A 55 12.52 -1.68 8.24
CA THR A 55 11.45 -1.77 7.24
C THR A 55 11.64 -2.98 6.35
N TYR A 56 10.55 -3.66 6.03
CA TYR A 56 10.53 -4.87 5.22
C TYR A 56 9.64 -4.66 4.00
N GLY A 57 10.25 -4.63 2.81
CA GLY A 57 9.53 -4.52 1.54
C GLY A 57 8.90 -5.83 1.06
N PHE A 58 8.18 -5.74 -0.05
CA PHE A 58 7.58 -6.87 -0.77
C PHE A 58 6.55 -7.67 0.02
N GLN A 59 5.87 -6.99 0.94
CA GLN A 59 4.88 -7.60 1.77
C GLN A 59 3.48 -7.47 1.17
N SER A 60 2.62 -8.41 1.58
CA SER A 60 1.24 -8.49 1.11
C SER A 60 0.25 -8.26 2.23
N ALA A 61 -0.71 -7.36 2.01
CA ALA A 61 -1.85 -7.11 2.89
C ALA A 61 -3.10 -6.80 2.08
N ARG A 62 -4.28 -6.99 2.66
CA ARG A 62 -5.56 -6.63 2.04
C ARG A 62 -6.24 -5.58 2.89
N MET A 63 -6.51 -4.39 2.35
CA MET A 63 -7.19 -3.32 3.07
C MET A 63 -8.55 -3.03 2.45
N ASN A 64 -9.62 -3.16 3.24
CA ASN A 64 -11.01 -2.87 2.85
C ASN A 64 -11.42 -3.43 1.47
N GLY A 65 -11.06 -4.68 1.18
CA GLY A 65 -11.36 -5.33 -0.09
C GLY A 65 -10.27 -5.21 -1.16
N VAL A 66 -9.38 -4.21 -1.08
CA VAL A 66 -8.25 -4.00 -1.99
C VAL A 66 -7.06 -4.87 -1.58
N ASN A 67 -6.53 -5.65 -2.52
CA ASN A 67 -5.37 -6.50 -2.30
C ASN A 67 -4.09 -5.76 -2.67
N PHE A 68 -3.21 -5.56 -1.71
CA PHE A 68 -1.85 -5.08 -1.91
C PHE A 68 -0.92 -6.29 -1.83
N ASN A 69 -0.59 -6.90 -2.96
CA ASN A 69 0.26 -8.10 -3.00
C ASN A 69 1.69 -7.71 -3.40
N GLY A 70 2.65 -7.88 -2.49
CA GLY A 70 4.07 -7.64 -2.76
C GLY A 70 4.43 -6.16 -2.99
N VAL A 71 3.50 -5.24 -2.73
CA VAL A 71 3.67 -3.81 -2.97
C VAL A 71 3.77 -2.98 -1.69
N LEU A 72 3.79 -3.63 -0.53
CA LEU A 72 3.87 -2.95 0.76
C LEU A 72 5.22 -3.16 1.41
N VAL A 73 5.71 -2.08 2.01
CA VAL A 73 6.80 -2.06 2.96
C VAL A 73 6.17 -1.88 4.34
N MET A 74 6.42 -2.82 5.23
CA MET A 74 5.97 -2.79 6.62
C MET A 74 7.17 -2.67 7.54
N GLY A 75 7.08 -1.82 8.56
CA GLY A 75 8.08 -1.68 9.60
C GLY A 75 7.43 -1.70 10.98
N ALA A 76 8.20 -2.06 11.98
CA ALA A 76 7.77 -2.01 13.37
C ALA A 76 8.82 -1.24 14.19
N SER A 77 8.37 -0.31 15.00
CA SER A 77 9.21 0.48 15.91
C SER A 77 8.49 0.66 17.24
N LYS A 78 9.20 1.12 18.28
CA LYS A 78 8.61 1.40 19.60
C LYS A 78 7.45 2.41 19.51
N LYS A 79 7.52 3.33 18.54
CA LYS A 79 6.50 4.37 18.31
C LYS A 79 5.22 3.82 17.65
N GLY A 80 5.31 2.74 16.88
CA GLY A 80 4.17 2.20 16.14
C GLY A 80 4.54 1.31 14.97
N PHE A 81 3.50 0.92 14.24
CA PHE A 81 3.56 0.15 13.01
C PHE A 81 3.66 1.07 11.80
N TYR A 82 4.73 0.92 11.03
CA TYR A 82 4.98 1.68 9.82
C TYR A 82 4.50 0.93 8.60
N LEU A 83 3.80 1.61 7.70
CA LEU A 83 3.23 1.03 6.50
C LEU A 83 3.40 2.02 5.34
N VAL A 84 4.15 1.62 4.31
CA VAL A 84 4.40 2.45 3.13
C VAL A 84 4.38 1.60 1.85
N PRO A 85 3.72 2.01 0.76
CA PRO A 85 3.78 1.26 -0.48
C PRO A 85 5.11 1.48 -1.21
N ILE A 86 5.52 0.50 -2.01
CA ILE A 86 6.67 0.65 -2.91
C ILE A 86 6.35 1.64 -4.04
N LEU A 87 7.39 2.16 -4.69
CA LEU A 87 7.22 2.86 -5.97
C LEU A 87 6.69 1.87 -7.03
N PRO A 88 5.72 2.26 -7.88
CA PRO A 88 5.17 3.62 -8.08
C PRO A 88 3.94 3.97 -7.20
N PHE A 89 3.37 3.03 -6.45
CA PHE A 89 2.17 3.23 -5.63
C PHE A 89 2.34 4.31 -4.55
N ARG A 90 3.59 4.53 -4.10
CA ARG A 90 3.98 5.55 -3.13
C ARG A 90 3.58 6.98 -3.51
N LEU A 91 3.46 7.33 -4.79
CA LEU A 91 3.15 8.70 -5.22
C LEU A 91 1.80 9.20 -4.70
N PHE A 92 0.80 8.31 -4.59
CA PHE A 92 -0.53 8.65 -4.09
C PHE A 92 -0.79 8.13 -2.67
N HIS A 93 0.06 7.24 -2.16
CA HIS A 93 -0.11 6.61 -0.87
C HIS A 93 0.99 7.09 0.08
N LYS A 94 0.65 8.11 0.88
CA LYS A 94 1.57 8.64 1.90
C LYS A 94 1.98 7.55 2.89
N PRO A 95 3.23 7.59 3.40
CA PRO A 95 3.67 6.68 4.45
C PRO A 95 2.82 6.86 5.70
N LEU A 96 2.51 5.76 6.37
CA LEU A 96 1.69 5.72 7.57
C LEU A 96 2.53 5.25 8.75
N LEU A 97 2.43 5.93 9.89
CA LEU A 97 2.93 5.44 11.16
C LEU A 97 1.77 5.39 12.15
N ILE A 98 1.34 4.17 12.44
CA ILE A 98 0.14 3.92 13.23
C ILE A 98 0.58 3.49 14.64
N PRO A 99 0.24 4.25 15.69
CA PRO A 99 0.59 3.88 17.06
C PRO A 99 0.02 2.51 17.45
N TRP A 100 0.73 1.76 18.28
CA TRP A 100 0.27 0.44 18.74
C TRP A 100 -1.09 0.48 19.45
N ASN A 101 -1.37 1.58 20.17
CA ASN A 101 -2.65 1.78 20.87
C ASN A 101 -3.85 1.88 19.92
N GLU A 102 -3.63 2.26 18.66
CA GLU A 102 -4.68 2.40 17.64
C GLU A 102 -4.97 1.09 16.90
N LEU A 103 -4.11 0.08 17.07
CA LEU A 103 -4.17 -1.18 16.36
C LEU A 103 -4.91 -2.22 17.20
N GLN A 104 -6.02 -2.73 16.69
CA GLN A 104 -6.66 -3.93 17.22
C GLN A 104 -6.35 -5.10 16.30
N VAL A 105 -5.63 -6.09 16.82
CA VAL A 105 -5.19 -7.26 16.06
C VAL A 105 -6.00 -8.47 16.49
N GLU A 106 -6.85 -8.96 15.58
CA GLU A 106 -7.65 -10.16 15.78
C GLU A 106 -7.13 -11.30 14.91
N PRO A 107 -6.78 -12.47 15.47
CA PRO A 107 -6.44 -13.62 14.66
C PRO A 107 -7.68 -14.12 13.91
N PHE A 108 -7.53 -14.46 12.64
CA PHE A 108 -8.58 -15.14 11.89
C PHE A 108 -8.03 -16.38 11.18
N SER A 109 -8.85 -17.44 11.17
CA SER A 109 -8.61 -18.65 10.40
C SER A 109 -9.77 -18.87 9.46
N PHE A 110 -9.50 -18.87 8.15
CA PHE A 110 -10.52 -19.19 7.14
C PHE A 110 -10.10 -20.45 6.38
N LEU A 111 -10.72 -21.59 6.73
CA LEU A 111 -10.56 -22.97 6.23
C LEU A 111 -9.11 -23.49 6.05
N PHE A 112 -8.25 -22.78 5.32
CA PHE A 112 -6.82 -23.07 5.08
C PHE A 112 -5.89 -21.86 5.25
N PHE A 113 -6.43 -20.64 5.35
CA PHE A 113 -5.65 -19.41 5.50
C PHE A 113 -5.68 -18.94 6.95
N LYS A 114 -4.50 -18.93 7.60
CA LYS A 114 -4.29 -18.26 8.89
C LYS A 114 -3.73 -16.86 8.63
N GLY A 115 -4.27 -15.86 9.31
CA GLY A 115 -3.84 -14.49 9.19
C GLY A 115 -4.31 -13.65 10.37
N TYR A 116 -4.04 -12.36 10.29
CA TYR A 116 -4.44 -11.42 11.31
C TYR A 116 -5.21 -10.28 10.67
N ARG A 117 -6.32 -9.89 11.29
CA ARG A 117 -7.11 -8.74 10.94
C ARG A 117 -6.72 -7.62 11.87
N ILE A 118 -6.24 -6.54 11.28
CA ILE A 118 -5.86 -5.30 11.95
C ILE A 118 -7.01 -4.32 11.70
N ALA A 119 -7.68 -3.92 12.75
CA ALA A 119 -8.65 -2.83 12.76
C ALA A 119 -8.04 -1.59 13.40
N PHE A 120 -8.49 -0.42 12.98
CA PHE A 120 -7.97 0.87 13.45
C PHE A 120 -9.06 1.56 14.29
N GLN A 121 -8.77 1.90 15.54
CA GLN A 121 -9.76 2.51 16.44
C GLN A 121 -10.25 3.87 15.92
N SER A 122 -9.32 4.73 15.49
CA SER A 122 -9.65 6.06 14.93
C SER A 122 -10.39 6.03 13.58
N CYS A 123 -10.46 4.88 12.91
CA CYS A 123 -11.10 4.72 11.60
C CYS A 123 -12.01 3.48 11.56
N PRO A 124 -13.16 3.51 12.27
CA PRO A 124 -14.12 2.42 12.23
C PRO A 124 -14.58 2.20 10.79
N GLY A 125 -14.42 0.96 10.30
CA GLY A 125 -14.74 0.56 8.92
C GLY A 125 -13.52 0.26 8.04
N ILE A 126 -12.31 0.66 8.43
CA ILE A 126 -11.10 0.29 7.69
C ILE A 126 -10.45 -0.91 8.36
N THR A 127 -10.33 -2.01 7.62
CA THR A 127 -9.73 -3.24 8.12
C THR A 127 -8.64 -3.71 7.18
N MET A 128 -7.50 -4.07 7.76
CA MET A 128 -6.34 -4.58 7.05
C MET A 128 -6.12 -6.04 7.44
N LYS A 129 -6.12 -6.95 6.47
CA LYS A 129 -5.84 -8.37 6.67
C LYS A 129 -4.41 -8.66 6.21
N VAL A 130 -3.62 -9.26 7.08
CA VAL A 130 -2.23 -9.61 6.80
C VAL A 130 -2.09 -11.13 6.88
N LYS A 131 -1.38 -11.74 5.93
CA LYS A 131 -1.09 -13.19 5.95
C LYS A 131 -0.10 -13.51 7.07
N ARG A 132 -0.23 -14.70 7.67
CA ARG A 132 0.64 -15.15 8.77
C ARG A 132 2.13 -15.14 8.42
N SER A 133 2.51 -15.55 7.21
CA SER A 133 3.91 -15.57 6.76
C SER A 133 4.60 -14.20 6.80
N THR A 134 3.86 -13.12 6.59
CA THR A 134 4.35 -11.75 6.73
C THR A 134 4.64 -11.43 8.20
N LEU A 135 3.74 -11.84 9.10
CA LEU A 135 3.85 -11.56 10.52
C LEU A 135 4.87 -12.45 11.21
N ASP A 136 5.03 -13.71 10.80
CA ASP A 136 6.07 -14.60 11.32
C ASP A 136 7.46 -14.01 11.02
N LYS A 137 7.65 -13.46 9.81
CA LYS A 137 8.86 -12.72 9.46
C LYS A 137 9.04 -11.48 10.32
N MET A 138 7.99 -10.73 10.63
CA MET A 138 8.12 -9.54 11.49
C MET A 138 8.38 -9.90 12.95
N ALA A 139 7.73 -10.95 13.46
CA ALA A 139 7.82 -11.42 14.83
C ALA A 139 9.22 -11.97 15.15
N SER A 140 9.83 -12.75 14.24
CA SER A 140 11.19 -13.27 14.43
C SER A 140 12.25 -12.19 14.66
N TYR A 141 12.02 -10.97 14.16
CA TYR A 141 12.97 -9.85 14.30
C TYR A 141 12.60 -8.85 15.40
N LEU A 142 11.35 -8.86 15.88
CA LEU A 142 10.97 -8.14 17.11
C LEU A 142 11.57 -8.79 18.35
N THR A 143 11.77 -10.10 18.35
CA THR A 143 12.47 -10.84 19.42
C THR A 143 14.00 -10.72 19.32
N ALA A 144 14.52 -10.23 18.20
CA ALA A 144 15.95 -10.05 17.96
C ALA A 144 16.46 -8.64 18.31
N GLN A 145 15.61 -7.79 18.90
CA GLN A 145 15.93 -6.46 19.45
C GLN A 145 15.81 -6.46 20.98
#